data_AF-A0A2N6D600-F1
#
_entry.id   AF-A0A2N6D600-F1
#
_cell.length_a   1.000
_cell.length_b   1.000
_cell.length_c   1.000
_cell.angle_alpha   90.00
_cell.angle_beta   90.00
_cell.angle_gamma   90.00
#
_symmetry.space_group_name_H-M   'P 1'
#
loop_
_entity.id
_entity.type
_entity.pdbx_description
1 polymer ?
#
loop_
_entity_poly.entity_id
_entity_poly.type
_entity_poly.pdbx_seq_one_letter_code
_entity_poly.pdbx_strand_id
1 'polypeptide(L)'
;MKVCVVGGLNSMEKDYVKAYKGIGCKAKVFNKLNNNFEQSIKCTECVVLLTKLTSHNMANKAKDICKKHNIPFICTDKTSPCSVCDVMQEFMSCDSCEFSDKCRTKHA
;
A
#
# COMPACT_ATOMS: atom_id res chain seq x y z
N MET A 1 11.91 -5.26 3.41
CA MET A 1 11.25 -4.18 2.66
C MET A 1 10.41 -3.29 3.58
N LYS A 2 10.34 -1.96 3.35
CA LYS A 2 9.42 -1.04 4.03
C LYS A 2 8.19 -0.74 3.15
N VAL A 3 6.99 -1.02 3.67
CA VAL A 3 5.73 -0.86 2.94
C VAL A 3 4.81 0.11 3.68
N CYS A 4 4.17 1.03 2.96
CA CYS A 4 3.09 1.85 3.50
C CYS A 4 1.74 1.28 3.01
N VAL A 5 0.87 0.91 3.94
CA VAL A 5 -0.53 0.56 3.63
C VAL A 5 -1.38 1.80 3.88
N VAL A 6 -2.10 2.27 2.87
CA VAL A 6 -2.97 3.45 2.94
C VAL A 6 -4.42 2.98 2.91
N GLY A 7 -5.18 3.35 3.93
CA GLY A 7 -6.53 2.89 4.18
C GLY A 7 -6.62 1.82 5.27
N GLY A 8 -7.78 1.16 5.31
CA GLY A 8 -8.06 0.09 6.26
C GLY A 8 -8.70 0.58 7.55
N LEU A 9 -9.24 -0.36 8.32
CA LEU A 9 -9.86 -0.08 9.62
C LEU A 9 -8.79 0.01 10.71
N ASN A 10 -8.91 1.02 11.60
CA ASN A 10 -7.99 1.21 12.73
C ASN A 10 -7.80 -0.06 13.56
N SER A 11 -8.89 -0.82 13.78
CA SER A 11 -8.86 -2.05 14.57
C SER A 11 -7.96 -3.14 13.98
N MET A 12 -7.73 -3.14 12.66
CA MET A 12 -6.94 -4.16 11.96
C MET A 12 -5.49 -3.75 11.70
N GLU A 13 -5.07 -2.54 12.11
CA GLU A 13 -3.71 -2.05 11.90
C GLU A 13 -2.64 -3.05 12.39
N LYS A 14 -2.83 -3.59 13.59
CA LYS A 14 -1.91 -4.59 14.17
C LYS A 14 -1.84 -5.86 13.34
N ASP A 15 -2.95 -6.27 12.74
CA ASP A 15 -3.03 -7.50 11.95
C ASP A 15 -2.38 -7.33 10.58
N TYR A 16 -2.53 -6.16 9.94
CA TYR A 16 -1.75 -5.80 8.75
C TYR A 16 -0.24 -5.86 9.04
N VAL A 17 0.20 -5.24 10.14
CA VAL A 17 1.62 -5.25 10.50
C VAL A 17 2.12 -6.67 10.77
N LYS A 18 1.33 -7.53 11.43
CA LYS A 18 1.68 -8.94 11.66
C LYS A 18 1.76 -9.73 10.35
N ALA A 19 0.77 -9.59 9.46
CA ALA A 19 0.75 -10.29 8.18
C ALA A 19 2.01 -9.97 7.35
N TYR A 20 2.34 -8.67 7.22
CA TYR A 20 3.53 -8.24 6.50
C TYR A 20 4.83 -8.68 7.17
N LYS A 21 4.89 -8.78 8.51
CA LYS A 21 6.06 -9.36 9.20
C LYS A 21 6.29 -10.83 8.82
N GLY A 22 5.23 -11.59 8.59
CA GLY A 22 5.30 -13.00 8.17
C GLY A 22 6.04 -13.19 6.84
N ILE A 23 6.01 -12.18 5.97
CA ILE A 23 6.69 -12.16 4.67
C ILE A 23 7.98 -11.33 4.68
N GLY A 24 8.53 -11.00 5.86
CA GLY A 24 9.77 -10.24 5.99
C GLY A 24 9.64 -8.72 5.72
N CYS A 25 8.42 -8.19 5.75
CA CYS A 25 8.13 -6.78 5.48
C CYS A 25 7.80 -5.97 6.72
N LYS A 26 8.28 -4.72 6.74
CA LYS A 26 7.96 -3.73 7.76
C LYS A 26 6.86 -2.83 7.22
N ALA A 27 5.61 -3.12 7.59
CA ALA A 27 4.47 -2.31 7.20
C ALA A 27 4.23 -1.14 8.16
N LYS A 28 3.81 -0.01 7.59
CA LYS A 28 3.24 1.14 8.31
C LYS A 28 1.86 1.42 7.73
N VAL A 29 0.82 1.40 8.57
CA VAL A 29 -0.57 1.57 8.13
C VAL A 29 -1.02 3.00 8.41
N PHE A 30 -1.71 3.59 7.45
CA PHE A 30 -2.31 4.91 7.57
C PHE A 30 -3.81 4.82 7.30
N ASN A 31 -4.60 4.91 8.38
CA ASN A 31 -6.06 5.01 8.31
C ASN A 31 -6.57 6.47 8.23
N LYS A 32 -5.71 7.44 8.56
CA LYS A 32 -5.98 8.89 8.51
C LYS A 32 -4.74 9.63 8.04
N LEU A 33 -4.92 10.84 7.51
CA LEU A 33 -3.83 11.77 7.26
C LEU A 33 -3.26 12.27 8.60
N ASN A 34 -1.94 12.33 8.69
CA ASN A 34 -1.22 12.97 9.78
C ASN A 34 0.06 13.62 9.24
N ASN A 35 0.76 14.38 10.08
CA ASN A 35 1.97 15.11 9.68
C ASN A 35 3.08 14.18 9.16
N ASN A 36 3.08 12.91 9.57
CA ASN A 36 4.10 11.94 9.18
C ASN A 36 3.71 11.14 7.93
N PHE A 37 2.51 11.34 7.37
CA PHE A 37 2.00 10.57 6.22
C PHE A 37 2.92 10.71 5.01
N GLU A 38 3.21 11.95 4.62
CA GLU A 38 4.01 12.24 3.45
C GLU A 38 5.46 11.74 3.61
N GLN A 39 6.11 12.07 4.73
CA GLN A 39 7.47 11.62 5.00
C GLN A 39 7.57 10.10 5.03
N SER A 40 6.55 9.42 5.58
CA SER A 40 6.56 7.96 5.64
C SER A 40 6.43 7.34 4.26
N ILE A 41 5.54 7.84 3.41
CA ILE A 41 5.44 7.38 2.02
C ILE A 41 6.78 7.58 1.29
N LYS A 42 7.40 8.77 1.41
CA LYS A 42 8.70 9.07 0.78
C LYS A 42 9.83 8.13 1.23
N CYS A 43 9.75 7.59 2.45
CA CYS A 43 10.76 6.68 3.01
C CYS A 43 10.41 5.19 2.85
N THR A 44 9.38 4.85 2.06
CA THR A 44 9.00 3.46 1.76
C THR A 44 9.39 3.03 0.36
N GLU A 45 9.52 1.72 0.19
CA GLU A 45 9.84 1.08 -1.09
C GLU A 45 8.58 0.76 -1.89
N CYS A 46 7.41 0.71 -1.24
CA CYS A 46 6.13 0.47 -1.89
C CYS A 46 4.96 1.01 -1.06
N VAL A 47 3.90 1.42 -1.76
CA VAL A 47 2.62 1.82 -1.19
C VAL A 47 1.50 0.90 -1.70
N VAL A 48 0.69 0.40 -0.77
CA VAL A 48 -0.52 -0.38 -1.05
C VAL A 48 -1.74 0.44 -0.61
N LEU A 49 -2.58 0.83 -1.57
CA LEU A 49 -3.83 1.57 -1.34
C LEU A 49 -5.02 0.61 -1.30
N LEU A 50 -5.78 0.65 -0.20
CA LEU A 50 -7.04 -0.07 -0.05
C LEU A 50 -8.19 0.80 -0.58
N THR A 51 -8.59 0.60 -1.83
CA THR A 51 -9.51 1.50 -2.55
C THR A 51 -10.87 1.64 -1.87
N LYS A 52 -11.39 0.57 -1.27
CA LYS A 52 -12.67 0.55 -0.55
C LYS A 52 -12.61 1.17 0.85
N LEU A 53 -11.42 1.26 1.45
CA LEU A 53 -11.22 1.67 2.84
C LEU A 53 -10.29 2.88 2.96
N THR A 54 -10.25 3.73 1.94
CA THR A 54 -9.45 4.97 1.97
C THR A 54 -10.32 6.16 1.60
N SER A 55 -10.10 7.31 2.27
CA SER A 55 -10.72 8.56 1.86
C SER A 55 -10.14 9.09 0.53
N HIS A 56 -10.95 9.75 -0.29
CA HIS A 56 -10.47 10.35 -1.55
C HIS A 56 -9.25 11.25 -1.38
N ASN A 57 -9.22 12.04 -0.29
CA ASN A 57 -8.09 12.92 0.01
C ASN A 57 -6.80 12.12 0.26
N MET A 58 -6.87 11.04 1.03
CA MET A 58 -5.72 10.16 1.26
C MET A 58 -5.24 9.46 0.01
N ALA A 59 -6.16 8.92 -0.79
CA ALA A 59 -5.84 8.24 -2.04
C ALA A 59 -5.14 9.19 -3.02
N ASN A 60 -5.68 10.39 -3.19
CA ASN A 60 -5.10 11.41 -4.06
C ASN A 60 -3.72 11.83 -3.58
N LYS A 61 -3.54 12.14 -2.28
CA LYS A 61 -2.22 12.51 -1.74
C LYS A 61 -1.20 11.39 -1.90
N ALA A 62 -1.55 10.14 -1.57
CA ALA A 62 -0.65 9.01 -1.72
C ALA A 62 -0.22 8.84 -3.18
N LYS A 63 -1.17 8.90 -4.12
CA LYS A 63 -0.92 8.79 -5.56
C LYS A 63 0.01 9.89 -6.06
N ASP A 64 -0.21 11.13 -5.62
CA ASP A 64 0.60 12.29 -6.01
C ASP A 64 2.05 12.17 -5.53
N ILE A 65 2.24 11.78 -4.26
CA ILE A 65 3.57 11.58 -3.68
C ILE A 65 4.28 10.43 -4.39
N CYS A 66 3.61 9.30 -4.62
CA CYS A 66 4.23 8.16 -5.30
C CYS A 66 4.65 8.51 -6.73
N LYS A 67 3.81 9.26 -7.47
CA LYS A 67 4.15 9.73 -8.82
C LYS A 67 5.35 10.68 -8.82
N LYS A 68 5.43 11.61 -7.88
CA LYS A 68 6.55 12.58 -7.77
C LYS A 68 7.87 11.92 -7.41
N HIS A 69 7.83 10.86 -6.60
CA HIS A 69 9.02 10.19 -6.07
C HIS A 69 9.34 8.86 -6.76
N ASN A 70 8.62 8.50 -7.82
CA ASN A 70 8.74 7.21 -8.53
C ASN A 70 8.65 5.99 -7.60
N ILE A 71 7.73 6.05 -6.63
CA ILE A 71 7.51 4.98 -5.66
C ILE A 71 6.45 4.03 -6.22
N PRO A 72 6.69 2.72 -6.18
CA PRO A 72 5.70 1.69 -6.43
C PRO A 72 4.35 1.94 -5.75
N PHE A 73 3.28 1.95 -6.55
CA PHE A 73 1.93 2.22 -6.07
C PHE A 73 0.95 1.15 -6.53
N ILE A 74 0.45 0.37 -5.58
CA ILE A 74 -0.47 -0.75 -5.80
C ILE A 74 -1.85 -0.36 -5.30
N CYS A 75 -2.88 -0.55 -6.12
CA CYS A 75 -4.27 -0.39 -5.72
C CYS A 75 -4.92 -1.76 -5.56
N THR A 76 -5.66 -1.96 -4.47
CA THR A 76 -6.41 -3.19 -4.28
C THR A 76 -7.75 -2.90 -3.62
N ASP A 77 -8.78 -3.64 -4.00
CA ASP A 77 -10.10 -3.62 -3.37
C ASP A 77 -10.19 -4.60 -2.19
N LYS A 78 -9.11 -5.36 -1.93
CA LYS A 78 -9.00 -6.26 -0.77
C LYS A 78 -8.92 -5.45 0.52
N THR A 79 -9.49 -6.01 1.58
CA THR A 79 -9.66 -5.33 2.87
C THR A 79 -9.25 -6.17 4.07
N SER A 80 -8.90 -7.44 3.87
CA SER A 80 -8.41 -8.31 4.93
C SER A 80 -6.87 -8.27 4.99
N PRO A 81 -6.26 -8.40 6.18
CA PRO A 81 -4.81 -8.43 6.32
C PRO A 81 -4.13 -9.51 5.47
N CYS A 82 -4.69 -10.72 5.42
CA CYS A 82 -4.13 -11.82 4.63
C CYS A 82 -4.21 -11.52 3.13
N SER A 83 -5.38 -11.14 2.60
CA SER A 83 -5.51 -10.89 1.16
C SER A 83 -4.71 -9.67 0.68
N VAL A 84 -4.53 -8.67 1.53
CA VAL A 84 -3.65 -7.52 1.23
C VAL A 84 -2.16 -7.91 1.32
N CYS A 85 -1.82 -8.90 2.14
CA CYS A 85 -0.48 -9.48 2.20
C CYS A 85 -0.20 -10.34 0.95
N ASP A 86 -1.16 -11.13 0.50
CA ASP A 86 -1.04 -11.96 -0.71
C ASP A 86 -0.72 -11.10 -1.94
N VAL A 87 -1.45 -9.98 -2.11
CA VAL A 87 -1.18 -9.00 -3.19
C VAL A 87 0.26 -8.49 -3.15
N MET A 88 0.82 -8.29 -1.96
CA MET A 88 2.21 -7.86 -1.81
C MET A 88 3.19 -8.96 -2.21
N GLN A 89 2.92 -10.23 -1.85
CA GLN A 89 3.76 -11.36 -2.23
C GLN A 89 3.73 -11.61 -3.74
N GLU A 90 2.56 -11.50 -4.37
CA GLU A 90 2.42 -11.55 -5.82
C GLU A 90 3.24 -10.44 -6.49
N PHE A 91 3.18 -9.23 -5.93
CA PHE A 91 3.98 -8.11 -6.42
C PHE A 91 5.49 -8.36 -6.29
N MET A 92 5.96 -8.90 -5.16
CA MET A 92 7.38 -9.25 -4.96
C MET A 92 7.87 -10.35 -5.89
N SER A 93 7.00 -11.29 -6.25
CA SER A 93 7.35 -12.43 -7.11
C SER A 93 7.38 -12.05 -8.59
N CYS A 94 6.97 -10.82 -8.92
CA CYS A 94 6.88 -10.33 -10.29
C CYS A 94 8.11 -9.46 -10.62
N ASP A 95 9.28 -10.08 -10.80
CA ASP A 95 10.59 -9.42 -11.03
C ASP A 95 10.71 -8.66 -12.37
N SER A 96 9.69 -8.69 -13.25
CA SER A 96 9.82 -8.22 -14.65
C SER A 96 8.68 -7.34 -15.16
N CYS A 97 7.74 -6.92 -14.32
CA CYS A 97 6.79 -5.89 -14.71
C CYS A 97 7.41 -4.51 -14.48
N GLU A 98 8.03 -3.95 -15.52
CA GLU A 98 8.15 -2.49 -15.61
C GLU A 98 6.78 -1.90 -15.27
N PHE A 99 6.78 -0.90 -14.38
CA PHE A 99 5.64 -0.23 -13.76
C PHE A 99 4.67 0.46 -14.75
N SER A 100 4.68 0.09 -16.02
CA SER A 100 3.76 0.55 -17.05
C SER A 100 2.42 -0.19 -16.93
N ASP A 101 1.48 0.48 -16.26
CA ASP A 101 0.04 0.48 -16.50
C ASP A 101 -0.77 -0.84 -16.48
N LYS A 102 -0.18 -2.04 -16.52
CA LYS A 102 -0.91 -3.33 -16.51
C LYS A 102 -1.26 -3.84 -15.11
N CYS A 103 -0.48 -3.51 -14.09
CA CYS A 103 -0.79 -3.87 -12.69
C CYS A 103 -1.75 -2.87 -12.01
N ARG A 104 -2.12 -1.78 -12.69
CA ARG A 104 -2.99 -0.72 -12.16
C ARG A 104 -4.49 -1.04 -12.28
N THR A 105 -4.86 -2.00 -13.12
CA THR A 105 -6.25 -2.28 -13.52
C THR A 105 -6.55 -3.77 -13.43
N LYS A 106 -6.62 -4.28 -12.21
CA LYS A 106 -7.54 -5.38 -11.88
C LYS A 106 -8.44 -4.96 -10.73
N HIS A 107 -9.36 -4.05 -11.02
CA HIS A 107 -10.80 -4.28 -10.85
C HIS A 107 -11.57 -3.09 -11.43
N ALA A 108 -12.67 -3.44 -12.10
CA ALA A 108 -13.60 -2.58 -12.82
C ALA A 108 -14.20 -1.46 -11.97
#